data_AF-A0A7K7WNH9-F1
#
_entry.id   AF-A0A7K7WNH9-F1
#
_cell.length_a   1.000
_cell.length_b   1.000
_cell.length_c   1.000
_cell.angle_alpha   90.00
_cell.angle_beta   90.00
_cell.angle_gamma   90.00
#
_symmetry.space_group_name_H-M   'P 1'
#
loop_
_entity.id
_entity.type
_entity.pdbx_description
1 polymer ?
#
loop_
_entity_poly.entity_id
_entity_poly.type
_entity_poly.pdbx_seq_one_letter_code
_entity_poly.pdbx_strand_id
1 'polypeptide(L)'
;FLSDTGIAYPVFAGYPQAYEDEEVVLVNNKCKCVTVTSKFVPSKENPEEEILERNIRIIVPLKSRENISDPTSPIRTTFVYRMTDLCKKCDPVEIELGGEIYNAQQSTSCDVTETCYTYNRDKCYTTTFPFLYHGERKTLQAALTPASCYAE
;
A
#
# COMPACT_ATOMS: atom_id res chain seq x y z
N PHE A 1 -58.11 -18.21 -12.37
CA PHE A 1 -57.51 -16.86 -12.23
C PHE A 1 -56.80 -16.79 -10.90
N LEU A 2 -55.47 -16.97 -10.92
CA LEU A 2 -54.47 -16.19 -10.20
C LEU A 2 -53.14 -16.94 -10.35
N SER A 3 -52.27 -16.31 -11.14
CA SER A 3 -50.92 -16.75 -11.49
C SER A 3 -49.97 -16.08 -10.50
N ASP A 4 -49.40 -16.83 -9.56
CA ASP A 4 -48.29 -16.34 -8.73
C ASP A 4 -46.98 -16.74 -9.40
N THR A 5 -46.54 -15.88 -10.33
CA THR A 5 -45.19 -15.89 -10.88
C THR A 5 -44.25 -15.26 -9.87
N GLY A 6 -43.48 -16.09 -9.15
CA GLY A 6 -42.37 -15.63 -8.34
C GLY A 6 -41.28 -15.00 -9.22
N ILE A 7 -41.11 -13.70 -9.12
CA ILE A 7 -40.04 -12.96 -9.80
C ILE A 7 -38.76 -13.20 -9.02
N ALA A 8 -37.89 -14.06 -9.55
CA ALA A 8 -36.51 -14.17 -9.10
C ALA A 8 -35.76 -12.92 -9.60
N TYR A 9 -35.36 -12.03 -8.70
CA TYR A 9 -34.44 -10.96 -9.01
C TYR A 9 -33.03 -11.55 -9.14
N PRO A 10 -32.40 -11.53 -10.32
CA PRO A 10 -30.99 -11.85 -10.42
C PRO A 10 -30.22 -10.74 -9.69
N VAL A 11 -29.54 -11.10 -8.59
CA VAL A 11 -28.51 -10.26 -8.00
C VAL A 11 -27.37 -10.22 -9.02
N PHE A 12 -27.39 -9.22 -9.90
CA PHE A 12 -26.22 -8.86 -10.68
C PHE A 12 -25.21 -8.28 -9.69
N ALA A 13 -24.35 -9.15 -9.16
CA ALA A 13 -23.05 -8.73 -8.66
C ALA A 13 -22.31 -8.16 -9.88
N GLY A 14 -22.47 -6.86 -10.11
CA GLY A 14 -21.79 -6.14 -11.17
C GLY A 14 -20.29 -6.27 -10.94
N TYR A 15 -19.64 -7.17 -11.68
CA TYR A 15 -18.23 -6.97 -12.01
C TYR A 15 -18.18 -5.62 -12.74
N PRO A 16 -17.38 -4.63 -12.28
CA PRO A 16 -17.24 -3.39 -13.02
C PRO A 16 -16.69 -3.72 -14.40
N GLN A 17 -17.56 -3.62 -15.40
CA GLN A 17 -17.38 -4.04 -16.79
C GLN A 17 -16.56 -3.00 -17.58
N ALA A 18 -15.49 -2.49 -16.97
CA ALA A 18 -14.83 -1.27 -17.40
C ALA A 18 -13.30 -1.35 -17.43
N TYR A 19 -12.66 -2.51 -17.62
CA TYR A 19 -11.19 -2.58 -17.70
C TYR A 19 -10.64 -3.78 -18.49
N GLU A 20 -11.27 -4.23 -19.58
CA GLU A 20 -10.73 -5.40 -20.31
C GLU A 20 -9.33 -5.12 -20.91
N ASP A 21 -8.98 -3.86 -21.20
CA ASP A 21 -7.68 -3.50 -21.81
C ASP A 21 -6.77 -2.58 -20.97
N GLU A 22 -7.23 -2.05 -19.84
CA GLU A 22 -6.47 -1.06 -19.05
C GLU A 22 -5.66 -1.73 -17.92
N GLU A 23 -4.39 -1.32 -17.77
CA GLU A 23 -3.53 -1.78 -16.70
C GLU A 23 -4.00 -1.22 -15.35
N VAL A 24 -4.37 -2.12 -14.42
CA VAL A 24 -4.88 -1.75 -13.10
C VAL A 24 -3.76 -1.82 -12.07
N VAL A 25 -3.61 -0.78 -11.24
CA VAL A 25 -2.69 -0.78 -10.09
C VAL A 25 -3.34 -1.51 -8.93
N LEU A 26 -2.81 -2.69 -8.57
CA LEU A 26 -3.27 -3.49 -7.44
C LEU A 26 -2.61 -3.07 -6.12
N VAL A 27 -1.33 -2.72 -6.17
CA VAL A 27 -0.54 -2.32 -5.00
C VAL A 27 0.37 -1.14 -5.36
N ASN A 28 0.39 -0.13 -4.50
CA ASN A 28 1.36 0.94 -4.53
C ASN A 28 1.91 1.18 -3.12
N ASN A 29 2.86 0.36 -2.70
CA ASN A 29 3.43 0.42 -1.35
C ASN A 29 4.64 1.38 -1.33
N LYS A 30 4.44 2.57 -0.74
CA LYS A 30 5.49 3.60 -0.58
C LYS A 30 6.55 3.25 0.48
N CYS A 31 6.23 2.37 1.42
CA CYS A 31 7.10 1.98 2.54
C CYS A 31 8.22 1.02 2.08
N LYS A 32 7.89 0.07 1.20
CA LYS A 32 8.81 -0.91 0.59
C LYS A 32 9.14 -0.62 -0.87
N CYS A 33 8.58 0.46 -1.44
CA CYS A 33 8.77 0.89 -2.83
C CYS A 33 8.45 -0.23 -3.85
N VAL A 34 7.27 -0.82 -3.70
CA VAL A 34 6.77 -1.87 -4.58
C VAL A 34 5.49 -1.41 -5.28
N THR A 35 5.45 -1.61 -6.60
CA THR A 35 4.25 -1.41 -7.41
C THR A 35 3.86 -2.74 -8.04
N VAL A 36 2.59 -3.11 -7.92
CA VAL A 36 2.03 -4.30 -8.56
C VAL A 36 0.88 -3.85 -9.44
N THR A 37 0.93 -4.22 -10.70
CA THR A 37 -0.13 -3.98 -11.67
C THR A 37 -0.63 -5.28 -12.26
N SER A 38 -1.83 -5.25 -12.82
CA SER A 38 -2.40 -6.38 -13.55
C SER A 38 -3.13 -5.94 -14.80
N LYS A 39 -3.09 -6.78 -15.83
CA LYS A 39 -3.79 -6.57 -17.08
C LYS A 39 -4.18 -7.93 -17.68
N PHE A 40 -5.38 -8.03 -18.24
CA PHE A 40 -5.73 -9.16 -19.10
C PHE A 40 -5.18 -8.91 -20.50
N VAL A 41 -4.57 -9.94 -21.09
CA VAL A 41 -3.98 -9.88 -22.43
C VAL A 41 -4.46 -11.11 -23.21
N PRO A 42 -4.93 -10.98 -24.45
CA PRO A 42 -5.34 -12.13 -25.25
C PRO A 42 -4.15 -13.08 -25.46
N SER A 43 -4.42 -14.39 -25.33
CA SER A 43 -3.42 -15.43 -25.55
C SER A 43 -2.92 -15.42 -27.00
N LYS A 44 -1.62 -15.63 -27.18
CA LYS A 44 -1.01 -15.73 -28.51
C LYS A 44 -1.31 -17.06 -29.17
N GLU A 45 -1.54 -18.11 -28.38
CA GLU A 45 -1.83 -19.45 -28.87
C GLU A 45 -3.32 -19.69 -29.14
N ASN A 46 -4.20 -19.13 -28.30
CA ASN A 46 -5.66 -19.31 -28.42
C ASN A 46 -6.41 -17.97 -28.26
N PRO A 47 -6.99 -17.41 -29.34
CA PRO A 47 -7.73 -16.15 -29.27
C PRO A 47 -8.98 -16.16 -28.38
N GLU A 48 -9.50 -17.34 -27.99
CA GLU A 48 -10.64 -17.46 -27.07
C GLU A 48 -10.21 -17.44 -25.58
N GLU A 49 -8.92 -17.39 -25.29
CA GLU A 49 -8.37 -17.37 -23.95
C GLU A 49 -7.70 -16.03 -23.62
N GLU A 50 -7.88 -15.59 -22.37
CA GLU A 50 -7.20 -14.42 -21.81
C GLU A 50 -6.19 -14.84 -20.76
N ILE A 51 -5.04 -14.17 -20.77
CA ILE A 51 -3.96 -14.36 -19.81
C ILE A 51 -3.97 -13.17 -18.84
N LEU A 52 -4.06 -13.46 -17.54
CA LEU A 52 -3.88 -12.44 -16.51
C LEU A 52 -2.38 -12.21 -16.28
N GLU A 53 -1.85 -11.14 -16.85
CA GLU A 53 -0.49 -10.67 -16.56
C GLU A 53 -0.47 -9.89 -15.24
N ARG A 54 0.53 -10.17 -14.40
CA ARG A 54 0.84 -9.39 -13.19
C ARG A 54 2.27 -8.91 -13.25
N ASN A 55 2.46 -7.59 -13.29
CA ASN A 55 3.77 -6.98 -13.28
C ASN A 55 4.11 -6.52 -11.86
N ILE A 56 5.29 -6.93 -11.37
CA ILE A 56 5.78 -6.56 -10.05
C ILE A 56 7.07 -5.76 -10.22
N ARG A 57 7.03 -4.48 -9.84
CA ARG A 57 8.18 -3.58 -9.85
C ARG A 57 8.65 -3.32 -8.42
N ILE A 58 9.92 -3.61 -8.15
CA ILE A 58 10.56 -3.40 -6.84
C ILE A 58 11.77 -2.48 -7.03
N ILE A 59 11.86 -1.42 -6.22
CA ILE A 59 13.04 -0.54 -6.17
C ILE A 59 13.80 -0.81 -4.88
N VAL A 60 15.04 -1.31 -5.00
CA VAL A 60 15.87 -1.67 -3.84
C VAL A 60 16.78 -0.51 -3.44
N PRO A 61 16.60 0.08 -2.24
CA PRO A 61 17.42 1.20 -1.77
C PRO A 61 18.74 0.71 -1.14
N LEU A 62 19.80 0.67 -1.95
CA LEU A 62 21.12 0.13 -1.59
C LEU A 62 21.85 0.84 -0.44
N LYS A 63 21.39 2.05 -0.06
CA LYS A 63 21.96 2.85 1.04
C LYS A 63 20.99 3.07 2.21
N SER A 64 19.83 2.39 2.19
CA SER A 64 18.88 2.47 3.30
C SER A 64 19.44 1.79 4.55
N ARG A 65 19.04 2.30 5.71
CA ARG A 65 19.36 1.69 6.99
C ARG A 65 18.30 0.66 7.39
N GLU A 66 18.63 -0.24 8.31
CA GLU A 66 17.66 -1.20 8.86
C GLU A 66 16.49 -0.48 9.54
N ASN A 67 16.78 0.54 10.35
CA ASN A 67 15.78 1.45 10.87
C ASN A 67 15.98 2.81 10.19
N ILE A 68 15.10 3.14 9.24
CA ILE A 68 15.23 4.39 8.48
C ILE A 68 15.08 5.66 9.34
N SER A 69 14.47 5.55 10.52
CA SER A 69 14.36 6.68 11.46
C SER A 69 15.60 6.84 12.36
N ASP A 70 16.46 5.82 12.42
CA ASP A 70 17.70 5.81 13.18
C ASP A 70 18.91 5.86 12.24
N PRO A 71 19.58 7.01 12.10
CA PRO A 71 20.72 7.15 11.22
C PRO A 71 21.95 6.33 11.66
N THR A 72 21.97 5.84 12.91
CA THR A 72 23.05 5.01 13.45
C THR A 72 22.89 3.53 13.15
N SER A 73 21.69 3.11 12.74
CA SER A 73 21.44 1.72 12.38
C SER A 73 22.27 1.28 11.15
N PRO A 74 22.65 -0.01 11.07
CA PRO A 74 23.49 -0.50 9.99
C PRO A 74 22.76 -0.43 8.64
N ILE A 75 23.52 -0.51 7.55
CA ILE A 75 22.97 -0.54 6.20
C ILE A 75 22.20 -1.86 6.03
N ARG A 76 20.97 -1.79 5.52
CA ARG A 76 20.18 -2.98 5.23
C ARG A 76 20.75 -3.72 4.01
N THR A 77 21.00 -5.01 4.19
CA THR A 77 21.48 -5.92 3.13
C THR A 77 20.43 -6.95 2.70
N THR A 78 19.43 -7.21 3.54
CA THR A 78 18.36 -8.18 3.28
C THR A 78 17.01 -7.49 3.11
N PHE A 79 16.31 -7.79 2.02
CA PHE A 79 14.99 -7.23 1.70
C PHE A 79 14.01 -8.37 1.45
N VAL A 80 12.91 -8.41 2.22
CA VAL A 80 11.90 -9.47 2.16
C VAL A 80 10.55 -8.89 1.79
N TYR A 81 10.02 -9.32 0.65
CA TYR A 81 8.74 -8.88 0.14
C TYR A 81 7.75 -10.04 0.17
N ARG A 82 6.72 -9.96 1.00
CA ARG A 82 5.62 -10.92 1.04
C ARG A 82 4.41 -10.30 0.41
N MET A 83 3.85 -10.94 -0.62
CA MET A 83 2.65 -10.44 -1.29
C MET A 83 1.46 -10.31 -0.34
N THR A 84 1.36 -11.19 0.65
CA THR A 84 0.33 -11.11 1.70
C THR A 84 0.46 -9.87 2.56
N ASP A 85 1.65 -9.30 2.71
CA ASP A 85 1.87 -8.04 3.44
C ASP A 85 1.64 -6.82 2.55
N LEU A 86 2.08 -6.91 1.29
CA LEU A 86 1.95 -5.82 0.32
C LEU A 86 0.50 -5.57 -0.10
N CYS A 87 -0.33 -6.61 -0.17
CA CYS A 87 -1.73 -6.52 -0.59
C CYS A 87 -2.72 -6.26 0.55
N LYS A 88 -2.25 -6.03 1.78
CA LYS A 88 -3.14 -5.74 2.92
C LYS A 88 -3.84 -4.40 2.71
N LYS A 89 -5.16 -4.39 2.95
CA LYS A 89 -5.99 -3.18 2.97
C LYS A 89 -6.44 -2.94 4.39
N CYS A 90 -5.72 -2.05 5.07
CA CYS A 90 -5.93 -1.73 6.48
C CYS A 90 -6.73 -0.45 6.70
N ASP A 91 -6.93 0.35 5.65
CA ASP A 91 -7.79 1.51 5.72
C ASP A 91 -9.25 1.04 5.83
N PRO A 92 -10.01 1.56 6.82
CA PRO A 92 -11.42 1.24 6.96
C PRO A 92 -12.19 1.76 5.75
N VAL A 93 -13.20 1.01 5.33
CA VAL A 93 -14.10 1.37 4.24
C VAL A 93 -15.54 1.41 4.76
N GLU A 94 -16.30 2.37 4.26
CA GLU A 94 -17.73 2.46 4.52
C GLU A 94 -18.49 1.50 3.60
N ILE A 95 -19.37 0.69 4.18
CA ILE A 95 -20.25 -0.23 3.46
C ILE A 95 -21.70 0.05 3.85
N GLU A 96 -22.60 0.06 2.87
CA GLU A 96 -24.03 0.23 3.10
C GLU A 96 -24.70 -1.15 3.16
N LEU A 97 -25.39 -1.44 4.26
CA LEU A 97 -26.16 -2.67 4.46
C LEU A 97 -27.54 -2.32 4.99
N GLY A 98 -28.58 -2.57 4.19
CA GLY A 98 -29.96 -2.33 4.61
C GLY A 98 -30.32 -0.85 4.85
N GLY A 99 -29.64 0.08 4.16
CA GLY A 99 -29.85 1.53 4.33
C GLY A 99 -29.05 2.16 5.47
N GLU A 100 -28.19 1.40 6.14
CA GLU A 100 -27.28 1.89 7.19
C GLU A 100 -25.82 1.77 6.76
N ILE A 101 -25.00 2.74 7.16
CA ILE A 101 -23.56 2.80 6.83
C ILE A 101 -22.75 2.21 7.98
N TYR A 102 -21.91 1.23 7.65
CA TYR A 102 -21.00 0.55 8.58
C TYR A 102 -19.55 0.79 8.18
N ASN A 103 -18.67 0.96 9.18
CA ASN A 103 -17.22 0.95 8.96
C ASN A 103 -16.67 -0.47 9.07
N ALA A 104 -16.07 -0.96 7.99
CA ALA A 104 -15.51 -2.30 7.93
C ALA A 104 -14.02 -2.25 7.56
N GLN A 105 -13.23 -3.16 8.14
CA GLN A 105 -11.84 -3.36 7.78
C GLN A 105 -11.73 -4.56 6.85
N GLN A 106 -11.03 -4.42 5.72
CA GLN A 106 -10.94 -5.44 4.67
C GLN A 106 -9.82 -6.47 4.90
N SER A 107 -9.03 -6.35 5.98
CA SER A 107 -7.91 -7.24 6.29
C SER A 107 -7.88 -7.62 7.76
N THR A 108 -7.38 -8.81 8.06
CA THR A 108 -7.36 -9.41 9.41
C THR A 108 -6.11 -9.11 10.22
N SER A 109 -5.05 -8.53 9.63
CA SER A 109 -3.73 -8.39 10.29
C SER A 109 -3.07 -7.03 10.06
N CYS A 110 -3.71 -5.98 10.57
CA CYS A 110 -3.28 -4.58 10.42
C CYS A 110 -2.51 -4.01 11.62
N ASP A 111 -2.48 -4.71 12.75
CA ASP A 111 -1.82 -4.25 13.97
C ASP A 111 -0.28 -4.40 13.96
N VAL A 112 0.28 -4.95 12.88
CA VAL A 112 1.72 -5.18 12.78
C VAL A 112 2.40 -3.94 12.18
N THR A 113 3.23 -3.27 12.98
CA THR A 113 4.10 -2.19 12.47
C THR A 113 5.02 -2.70 11.37
N GLU A 114 4.77 -2.28 10.14
CA GLU A 114 5.60 -2.62 8.99
C GLU A 114 6.94 -1.88 9.04
N THR A 115 8.03 -2.60 8.85
CA THR A 115 9.36 -1.98 8.70
C THR A 115 9.52 -1.44 7.28
N CYS A 116 9.73 -0.13 7.15
CA CYS A 116 9.94 0.52 5.86
C CYS A 116 11.39 0.43 5.37
N TYR A 117 11.51 0.35 4.05
CA TYR A 117 12.78 0.27 3.31
C TYR A 117 13.13 1.62 2.70
N THR A 118 12.12 2.41 2.36
CA THR A 118 12.25 3.74 1.78
C THR A 118 11.53 4.79 2.61
N TYR A 119 12.01 6.03 2.52
CA TYR A 119 11.26 7.19 3.00
C TYR A 119 10.07 7.46 2.07
N ASN A 120 8.93 7.84 2.65
CA ASN A 120 7.82 8.40 1.89
C ASN A 120 8.09 9.90 1.65
N ARG A 121 8.07 10.33 0.38
CA ARG A 121 8.31 11.71 -0.02
C ARG A 121 7.32 12.69 0.63
N ASP A 122 6.12 12.23 0.95
CA ASP A 122 5.04 13.07 1.49
C ASP A 122 5.03 13.09 3.03
N LYS A 123 5.97 12.40 3.68
CA LYS A 123 6.07 12.35 5.15
C LYS A 123 7.37 12.99 5.62
N CYS A 124 7.29 13.76 6.70
CA CYS A 124 8.47 14.27 7.39
C CYS A 124 9.05 13.19 8.32
N TYR A 125 10.34 12.91 8.15
CA TYR A 125 11.10 12.04 9.06
C TYR A 125 12.12 12.89 9.81
N THR A 126 12.15 12.74 11.13
CA THR A 126 13.08 13.48 12.00
C THR A 126 13.78 12.54 12.96
N THR A 127 14.94 12.96 13.43
CA THR A 127 15.67 12.31 14.52
C THR A 127 16.05 13.34 15.57
N THR A 128 16.35 12.88 16.78
CA THR A 128 16.82 13.73 17.88
C THR A 128 18.23 13.33 18.28
N PHE A 129 19.07 14.32 18.57
CA PHE A 129 20.44 14.07 19.04
C PHE A 129 20.83 15.04 20.15
N PRO A 130 21.68 14.61 21.10
CA PRO A 130 22.21 15.50 22.11
C PRO A 130 23.26 16.44 21.51
N PHE A 131 23.15 17.73 21.80
CA PHE A 131 24.05 18.78 21.40
C PHE A 131 24.56 19.54 22.63
N LEU A 132 25.86 19.79 22.72
CA LEU A 132 26.47 20.50 23.83
C LEU A 132 26.62 21.98 23.46
N TYR A 133 26.00 22.87 24.23
CA TYR A 133 26.05 24.31 24.01
C TYR A 133 26.23 25.04 25.35
N HIS A 134 27.31 25.82 25.49
CA HIS A 134 27.69 26.50 26.75
C HIS A 134 27.72 25.59 27.99
N GLY A 135 28.16 24.33 27.84
CA GLY A 135 28.22 23.36 28.93
C GLY A 135 26.87 22.69 29.27
N GLU A 136 25.77 23.13 28.65
CA GLU A 136 24.46 22.52 28.79
C GLU A 136 24.20 21.53 27.65
N ARG A 137 23.70 20.33 27.97
CA ARG A 137 23.28 19.34 26.97
C ARG A 137 21.83 19.59 26.57
N LYS A 138 21.62 19.95 25.31
CA LYS A 138 20.29 20.17 24.72
C LYS A 138 19.96 19.05 23.75
N THR A 139 18.71 18.60 23.73
CA THR A 139 18.24 17.66 22.70
C THR A 139 17.72 18.48 21.53
N LEU A 140 18.37 18.37 20.38
CA LEU A 140 17.96 19.03 19.15
C LEU A 140 17.31 18.03 18.19
N GLN A 141 16.37 18.52 17.39
CA GLN A 141 15.72 17.75 16.34
C GLN A 141 16.35 18.10 14.98
N ALA A 142 16.64 17.09 14.17
CA ALA A 142 17.09 17.23 12.79
C ALA A 142 16.14 16.53 11.82
N ALA A 143 15.90 17.16 10.67
CA ALA A 143 15.14 16.57 9.58
C ALA A 143 16.00 15.58 8.78
N LEU A 144 15.53 14.35 8.65
CA LEU A 144 16.11 13.32 7.77
C LEU A 144 15.64 13.52 6.32
N THR A 145 14.45 14.08 6.13
CA THR A 145 13.87 14.40 4.82
C THR A 145 13.49 15.89 4.74
N PRO A 146 14.45 16.81 4.55
CA PRO A 146 14.21 18.25 4.68
C PRO A 146 13.09 18.81 3.79
N ALA A 147 12.97 18.29 2.57
CA ALA A 147 11.97 18.75 1.60
C ALA A 147 10.51 18.54 2.05
N SER A 148 10.25 17.59 2.95
CA SER A 148 8.90 17.26 3.46
C SER A 148 8.64 17.77 4.88
N CYS A 149 9.59 18.50 5.48
CA CYS A 149 9.57 18.92 6.89
C CYS A 149 9.41 20.44 7.09
N TYR A 150 9.01 21.18 6.06
CA TYR A 150 8.65 22.58 6.22
C TYR A 150 7.32 22.67 6.98
N ALA A 151 7.24 23.55 7.97
CA ALA A 151 5.96 23.94 8.55
C ALA A 151 5.12 24.66 7.49
N GLU A 152 3.81 24.45 7.51
CA GLU A 152 2.87 25.29 6.75
C GLU A 152 2.80 26.72 7.31
#